data_AF-A0A838D6K7-F1
#
_entry.id   AF-A0A838D6K7-F1
#
_cell.length_a   1.000
_cell.length_b   1.000
_cell.length_c   1.000
_cell.angle_alpha   90.00
_cell.angle_beta   90.00
_cell.angle_gamma   90.00
#
_symmetry.space_group_name_H-M   'P 1'
#
loop_
_entity.id
_entity.type
_entity.pdbx_description
1 polymer ?
#
loop_
_entity_poly.entity_id
_entity_poly.type
_entity_poly.pdbx_seq_one_letter_code
_entity_poly.pdbx_strand_id
1 'polypeptide(L)'
;MSIKISTLLKKIDLLNSKENATVIIDFYNYIQDKGSSENHIINNLKVIIEYVSYLNETKLYDVDKKEHIITFLNIKIKDGLIDPEKRWITTWNHYLNRLKLFFRWLHNYHKTHLQISYPVMMEVQMKIGLRRILSK
;
A
#
# COMPACT_ATOMS: atom_id res chain seq x y z
N MET A 1 -8.54 20.58 -9.85
CA MET A 1 -7.18 20.74 -10.42
C MET A 1 -6.52 19.37 -10.47
N SER A 2 -6.08 18.90 -11.64
CA SER A 2 -5.42 17.58 -11.76
C SER A 2 -4.00 17.65 -11.19
N ILE A 3 -3.70 16.81 -10.19
CA ILE A 3 -2.36 16.72 -9.61
C ILE A 3 -1.52 15.81 -10.49
N LYS A 4 -0.38 16.29 -10.98
CA LYS A 4 0.54 15.49 -11.81
C LYS A 4 1.33 14.51 -10.94
N ILE A 5 1.66 13.34 -11.49
CA ILE A 5 2.55 12.36 -10.84
C ILE A 5 3.87 13.01 -10.44
N SER A 6 4.46 13.85 -11.30
CA SER A 6 5.71 14.56 -11.00
C SER A 6 5.66 15.43 -9.75
N THR A 7 4.49 16.02 -9.44
CA THR A 7 4.29 16.77 -8.18
C THR A 7 4.31 15.84 -6.97
N LEU A 8 3.77 14.62 -7.09
CA LEU A 8 3.79 13.63 -6.01
C LEU A 8 5.18 13.05 -5.80
N LEU A 9 5.94 12.79 -6.86
CA LEU A 9 7.33 12.34 -6.76
C LEU A 9 8.19 13.37 -6.00
N LYS A 10 8.05 14.66 -6.31
CA LYS A 10 8.70 15.74 -5.54
C LYS A 10 8.31 15.76 -4.06
N LYS A 11 7.07 15.39 -3.72
CA LYS A 11 6.64 15.30 -2.32
C LYS A 11 7.28 14.10 -1.61
N ILE A 12 7.53 13.01 -2.32
CA ILE A 12 8.24 11.84 -1.79
C ILE A 12 9.68 12.21 -1.44
N ASP A 13 10.35 13.00 -2.29
CA ASP A 13 11.72 13.48 -2.05
C ASP A 13 11.85 14.36 -0.79
N LEU A 14 10.75 14.96 -0.33
CA LEU A 14 10.68 15.83 0.84
C LEU A 14 10.33 15.07 2.14
N LEU A 15 10.13 13.75 2.09
CA LEU A 15 9.85 12.96 3.28
C LEU A 15 11.08 12.83 4.17
N ASN A 16 10.88 12.90 5.49
CA ASN A 16 11.95 12.80 6.49
C ASN A 16 12.68 11.45 6.43
N SER A 17 11.96 10.36 6.13
CA SER A 17 12.52 9.02 6.02
C SER A 17 12.84 8.69 4.57
N LYS A 18 14.15 8.67 4.22
CA LYS A 18 14.63 8.25 2.90
C LYS A 18 14.27 6.79 2.59
N GLU A 19 14.27 5.94 3.60
CA GLU A 19 13.87 4.53 3.45
C GLU A 19 12.40 4.42 3.04
N ASN A 20 11.51 5.14 3.72
CA ASN A 20 10.09 5.18 3.34
C ASN A 20 9.93 5.78 1.94
N ALA A 21 10.69 6.81 1.59
CA ALA A 21 10.66 7.40 0.25
C ALA A 21 11.01 6.37 -0.83
N THR A 22 12.09 5.60 -0.65
CA THR A 22 12.49 4.51 -1.56
C THR A 22 11.36 3.48 -1.73
N VAL A 23 10.76 3.03 -0.63
CA VAL A 23 9.66 2.05 -0.67
C VAL A 23 8.45 2.58 -1.47
N ILE A 24 8.12 3.87 -1.35
CA ILE A 24 7.02 4.46 -2.13
C ILE A 24 7.37 4.54 -3.62
N ILE A 25 8.63 4.84 -3.97
CA ILE A 25 9.11 4.85 -5.35
C ILE A 25 9.04 3.43 -5.96
N ASP A 26 9.45 2.41 -5.21
CA ASP A 26 9.35 1.02 -5.66
C ASP A 26 7.89 0.60 -5.89
N PHE A 27 6.98 1.06 -5.03
CA PHE A 27 5.55 0.84 -5.22
C PHE A 27 5.00 1.54 -6.46
N TYR A 28 5.44 2.79 -6.70
CA TYR A 28 5.09 3.55 -7.89
C TYR A 28 5.48 2.80 -9.16
N ASN A 29 6.74 2.35 -9.24
CA ASN A 29 7.25 1.57 -10.37
C ASN A 29 6.45 0.29 -10.57
N TYR A 30 6.18 -0.45 -9.48
CA TYR A 30 5.35 -1.67 -9.54
C TYR A 30 3.95 -1.41 -10.11
N ILE A 31 3.24 -0.37 -9.66
CA ILE A 31 1.89 -0.08 -10.16
C ILE A 31 1.93 0.38 -11.62
N GLN A 32 2.96 1.13 -12.00
CA GLN A 32 3.19 1.58 -13.37
C GLN A 32 3.42 0.39 -14.31
N ASP A 33 4.28 -0.54 -13.94
CA ASP A 33 4.60 -1.75 -14.72
C ASP A 33 3.38 -2.68 -14.89
N LYS A 34 2.44 -2.66 -13.94
CA LYS A 34 1.16 -3.36 -14.06
C LYS A 34 0.17 -2.71 -15.04
N GLY A 35 0.52 -1.58 -15.66
CA GLY A 35 -0.32 -0.89 -16.63
C GLY A 35 -1.49 -0.13 -15.99
N SER A 36 -1.37 0.28 -14.73
CA SER A 36 -2.44 1.02 -14.05
C SER A 36 -2.64 2.41 -14.64
N SER A 37 -3.87 2.91 -14.62
CA SER A 37 -4.15 4.27 -15.10
C SER A 37 -3.48 5.34 -14.23
N GLU A 38 -3.16 6.48 -14.85
CA GLU A 38 -2.51 7.61 -14.15
C GLU A 38 -3.32 8.06 -12.93
N ASN A 39 -4.65 8.19 -13.08
CA ASN A 39 -5.54 8.54 -11.97
C ASN A 39 -5.50 7.50 -10.84
N HIS A 40 -5.39 6.21 -11.15
CA HIS A 40 -5.26 5.18 -10.14
C HIS A 40 -3.93 5.32 -9.39
N ILE A 41 -2.82 5.54 -10.10
CA ILE A 41 -1.49 5.77 -9.52
C ILE A 41 -1.52 7.00 -8.60
N ILE A 42 -1.98 8.15 -9.11
CA ILE A 42 -2.08 9.41 -8.36
C ILE A 42 -2.87 9.21 -7.07
N ASN A 43 -4.02 8.55 -7.15
CA ASN A 43 -4.88 8.36 -5.99
C ASN A 43 -4.27 7.44 -4.93
N ASN A 44 -3.53 6.40 -5.35
CA ASN A 44 -2.78 5.56 -4.41
C ASN A 44 -1.64 6.34 -3.74
N LEU A 45 -0.80 7.01 -4.53
CA LEU A 45 0.35 7.76 -4.02
C LEU A 45 -0.06 8.86 -3.05
N LYS A 46 -1.15 9.58 -3.30
CA LYS A 46 -1.68 10.59 -2.36
C LYS A 46 -1.91 10.01 -0.97
N VAL A 47 -2.61 8.87 -0.89
CA VAL A 47 -2.95 8.24 0.38
C VAL A 47 -1.70 7.72 1.09
N ILE A 48 -0.75 7.14 0.34
CA ILE A 48 0.47 6.57 0.92
C ILE A 48 1.40 7.67 1.43
N ILE A 49 1.60 8.74 0.66
CA ILE A 49 2.39 9.91 1.09
C ILE A 49 1.80 10.48 2.36
N GLU A 50 0.48 10.69 2.40
CA GLU A 50 -0.20 11.24 3.56
C GLU A 50 -0.09 10.33 4.79
N TYR A 51 -0.20 9.01 4.60
CA TYR A 51 -0.01 8.04 5.67
C TYR A 51 1.44 8.02 6.19
N VAL A 52 2.43 8.08 5.31
CA VAL A 52 3.85 8.12 5.70
C VAL A 52 4.19 9.42 6.41
N SER A 53 3.65 10.55 5.96
CA SER A 53 3.77 11.82 6.69
C SER A 53 3.16 11.73 8.09
N TYR A 54 2.04 11.01 8.25
CA TYR A 54 1.43 10.77 9.56
C TYR A 54 2.30 9.90 10.49
N LEU A 55 3.01 8.90 9.94
CA LEU A 55 3.91 8.03 10.69
C LEU A 55 5.21 8.72 11.17
N ASN A 56 5.52 9.90 10.63
CA ASN A 56 6.75 10.64 10.86
C ASN A 56 8.01 9.79 10.56
N GLU A 57 8.76 9.39 11.60
CA GLU A 57 10.01 8.63 11.47
C GLU A 57 9.80 7.11 11.50
N THR A 58 8.58 6.63 11.77
CA THR A 58 8.29 5.20 11.81
C THR A 58 8.49 4.59 10.42
N LYS A 59 9.27 3.51 10.33
CA LYS A 59 9.50 2.83 9.05
C LYS A 59 8.26 2.05 8.64
N LEU A 60 8.02 1.98 7.34
CA LEU A 60 6.89 1.24 6.76
C LEU A 60 6.94 -0.26 7.06
N TYR A 61 8.14 -0.83 7.22
CA TYR A 61 8.35 -2.23 7.60
C TYR A 61 8.05 -2.50 9.08
N ASP A 62 8.15 -1.47 9.93
CA ASP A 62 7.89 -1.57 11.37
C ASP A 62 6.41 -1.36 11.72
N VAL A 63 5.56 -1.11 10.71
CA VAL A 63 4.10 -1.03 10.89
C VAL A 63 3.56 -2.46 11.08
N ASP A 64 3.67 -2.95 12.31
CA ASP A 64 3.15 -4.25 12.74
C ASP A 64 1.71 -4.15 13.29
N LYS A 65 1.33 -2.96 13.74
CA LYS A 65 0.09 -2.68 14.44
C LYS A 65 -0.99 -2.14 13.52
N LYS A 66 -2.06 -2.93 13.41
CA LYS A 66 -3.35 -2.53 12.79
C LYS A 66 -3.84 -1.18 13.33
N GLU A 67 -3.51 -0.89 14.58
CA GLU A 67 -3.90 0.30 15.33
C GLU A 67 -3.36 1.59 14.69
N HIS A 68 -2.15 1.59 14.12
CA HIS A 68 -1.61 2.78 13.44
C HIS A 68 -2.42 3.13 12.18
N ILE A 69 -2.79 2.11 11.39
CA ILE A 69 -3.63 2.27 10.21
C ILE A 69 -5.03 2.75 10.61
N ILE A 70 -5.64 2.15 11.63
CA ILE A 70 -6.97 2.56 12.12
C ILE A 70 -6.93 4.00 12.63
N THR A 71 -5.93 4.37 13.42
CA THR A 71 -5.82 5.71 13.99
C THR A 71 -5.69 6.75 12.88
N PHE A 72 -4.85 6.50 11.87
CA PHE A 72 -4.77 7.35 10.69
C PHE A 72 -6.11 7.49 9.95
N LEU A 73 -6.81 6.37 9.71
CA LEU A 73 -8.09 6.40 9.01
C LEU A 73 -9.16 7.15 9.81
N ASN A 74 -9.14 7.03 11.14
CA ASN A 74 -10.09 7.71 12.01
C ASN A 74 -9.93 9.24 11.99
N ILE A 75 -8.77 9.78 11.61
CA ILE A 75 -8.59 11.22 11.36
C ILE A 75 -9.50 11.72 10.21
N LYS A 76 -9.98 10.81 9.35
CA LYS A 76 -10.89 11.15 8.24
C LYS A 76 -12.36 11.19 8.66
N ILE A 77 -12.69 10.72 9.87
CA ILE A 77 -14.04 10.78 10.41
C ILE A 77 -14.39 12.24 10.68
N LYS A 78 -15.56 12.66 10.21
CA LYS A 78 -16.09 14.00 10.44
C LYS A 78 -17.29 13.91 11.38
N ASP A 79 -17.46 14.95 12.19
CA ASP A 79 -18.62 15.07 13.07
C ASP A 79 -19.93 15.14 12.27
N GLY A 80 -21.01 14.61 12.84
CA GLY A 80 -22.33 14.56 12.19
C GLY A 80 -22.94 15.93 11.91
N LEU A 81 -22.50 16.99 12.60
CA LEU A 81 -22.90 18.37 12.30
C LEU A 81 -22.21 18.90 11.04
N ILE A 82 -21.00 18.45 10.75
CA ILE A 82 -20.19 18.89 9.59
C ILE A 82 -20.46 18.01 8.36
N ASP A 83 -20.73 16.72 8.58
CA ASP A 83 -21.04 15.74 7.52
C ASP A 83 -22.25 14.88 7.91
N PRO A 84 -23.48 15.44 7.87
CA PRO A 84 -24.70 14.71 8.24
C PRO A 84 -24.94 13.46 7.40
N GLU A 85 -24.51 13.50 6.13
CA GLU A 85 -24.62 12.39 5.18
C GLU A 85 -23.53 11.32 5.36
N LYS A 86 -22.56 11.54 6.26
CA LYS A 86 -21.45 10.62 6.53
C LYS A 86 -20.65 10.25 5.27
N ARG A 87 -20.43 11.21 4.36
CA ARG A 87 -19.60 11.03 3.16
C ARG A 87 -18.16 10.64 3.50
N TRP A 88 -17.71 10.93 4.72
CA TRP A 88 -16.44 10.46 5.25
C TRP A 88 -16.28 8.93 5.17
N ILE A 89 -17.37 8.14 5.22
CA ILE A 89 -17.31 6.67 5.10
C ILE A 89 -16.71 6.26 3.76
N THR A 90 -17.14 6.90 2.67
CA THR A 90 -16.60 6.65 1.32
C THR A 90 -15.12 7.00 1.26
N THR A 91 -14.74 8.14 1.84
CA THR A 91 -13.32 8.56 1.91
C THR A 91 -12.49 7.56 2.70
N TRP A 92 -12.97 7.15 3.87
CA TRP A 92 -12.34 6.17 4.75
C TRP A 92 -12.13 4.84 4.04
N ASN A 93 -13.14 4.33 3.34
CA ASN A 93 -13.05 3.09 2.57
C ASN A 93 -12.07 3.19 1.40
N HIS A 94 -12.04 4.32 0.69
CA HIS A 94 -11.06 4.55 -0.37
C HIS A 94 -9.63 4.57 0.16
N TYR A 95 -9.40 5.17 1.33
CA TYR A 95 -8.08 5.19 1.96
C TYR A 95 -7.69 3.79 2.41
N LEU A 96 -8.58 3.07 3.09
CA LEU A 96 -8.35 1.70 3.53
C LEU A 96 -7.97 0.78 2.37
N ASN A 97 -8.70 0.83 1.25
CA ASN A 97 -8.45 -0.05 0.11
C ASN A 97 -7.08 0.21 -0.54
N ARG A 98 -6.64 1.48 -0.59
CA ARG A 98 -5.31 1.85 -1.11
C ARG A 98 -4.19 1.42 -0.16
N LEU A 99 -4.37 1.61 1.14
CA LEU A 99 -3.44 1.10 2.15
C LEU A 99 -3.35 -0.42 2.12
N LYS A 100 -4.47 -1.14 1.99
CA LYS A 100 -4.49 -2.60 1.83
C LYS A 100 -3.70 -3.04 0.59
N LEU A 101 -3.90 -2.37 -0.55
CA LEU A 101 -3.13 -2.67 -1.76
C LEU A 101 -1.63 -2.47 -1.53
N PHE A 102 -1.26 -1.33 -0.94
CA PHE A 102 0.11 -0.98 -0.62
C PHE A 102 0.77 -2.00 0.32
N PHE A 103 0.18 -2.28 1.48
CA PHE A 103 0.75 -3.22 2.45
C PHE A 103 0.78 -4.66 1.96
N ARG A 104 -0.21 -5.08 1.15
CA ARG A 104 -0.17 -6.39 0.49
C ARG A 104 1.02 -6.48 -0.46
N TRP A 105 1.26 -5.43 -1.26
CA TRP A 105 2.44 -5.37 -2.10
C TRP A 105 3.72 -5.36 -1.27
N LEU A 106 3.82 -4.51 -0.24
CA LEU A 106 5.00 -4.35 0.60
C LEU A 106 5.42 -5.67 1.24
N HIS A 107 4.46 -6.41 1.80
CA HIS A 107 4.71 -7.73 2.38
C HIS A 107 5.23 -8.74 1.34
N ASN A 108 4.69 -8.72 0.11
CA ASN A 108 5.15 -9.60 -0.95
C ASN A 108 6.52 -9.18 -1.48
N TYR A 109 6.75 -7.89 -1.66
CA TYR A 109 8.01 -7.29 -2.07
C TYR A 109 9.13 -7.67 -1.08
N HIS A 110 8.89 -7.49 0.21
CA HIS A 110 9.80 -7.88 1.27
C HIS A 110 10.11 -9.38 1.25
N LYS A 111 9.09 -10.24 1.03
CA LYS A 111 9.30 -11.70 0.88
C LYS A 111 10.19 -12.06 -0.31
N THR A 112 10.07 -11.37 -1.44
CA THR A 112 10.90 -11.60 -2.62
C THR A 112 12.33 -11.08 -2.46
N HIS A 113 12.53 -9.97 -1.73
CA HIS A 113 13.83 -9.33 -1.56
C HIS A 113 14.67 -9.88 -0.39
N LEU A 114 14.07 -10.60 0.57
CA LEU A 114 14.77 -11.14 1.73
C LEU A 114 15.38 -12.54 1.58
N GLN A 115 15.19 -13.27 0.46
CA GLN A 115 15.60 -14.67 0.24
C GLN A 115 16.23 -15.39 1.46
N ILE A 116 15.43 -15.67 2.50
CA ILE A 116 15.71 -16.79 3.38
C ILE A 116 15.09 -17.99 2.67
N SER A 117 15.96 -18.78 2.06
CA SER A 117 15.84 -20.23 1.87
C SER A 117 14.45 -20.82 2.18
N TYR A 118 13.65 -21.06 1.13
CA TYR A 118 12.75 -22.21 1.15
C TYR A 118 13.35 -23.27 0.23
N PRO A 119 14.08 -24.26 0.77
CA PRO A 119 14.28 -25.50 0.05
C PRO A 119 12.92 -26.21 -0.01
N VAL A 120 12.55 -26.70 -1.20
CA VAL A 120 11.67 -27.87 -1.39
C VAL A 120 10.15 -27.70 -1.14
N MET A 121 9.67 -26.78 -0.28
CA MET A 121 8.24 -26.80 0.13
C MET A 121 7.22 -26.32 -0.94
N MET A 122 7.59 -25.42 -1.86
CA MET A 122 6.68 -25.00 -2.95
C MET A 122 6.68 -25.95 -4.15
N GLU A 123 7.70 -26.79 -4.34
CA GLU A 123 7.64 -27.86 -5.35
C GLU A 123 6.66 -28.96 -4.95
N VAL A 124 6.57 -29.29 -3.66
CA VAL A 124 5.67 -30.34 -3.16
C VAL A 124 4.21 -29.92 -3.30
N GLN A 125 3.86 -28.66 -3.02
CA GLN A 125 2.47 -28.19 -3.15
C GLN A 125 2.02 -28.00 -4.61
N MET A 126 2.89 -27.55 -5.52
CA MET A 126 2.56 -27.50 -6.96
C MET A 126 2.49 -28.90 -7.59
N LYS A 127 3.38 -29.83 -7.23
CA LYS A 127 3.35 -31.22 -7.73
C LYS A 127 2.13 -32.01 -7.21
N ILE A 128 1.66 -31.76 -5.98
CA ILE A 128 0.44 -32.40 -5.45
C ILE A 128 -0.83 -31.78 -6.05
N GLY A 129 -0.84 -30.46 -6.29
CA GLY A 129 -1.96 -29.75 -6.91
C GLY A 129 -2.21 -30.17 -8.36
N LEU A 130 -1.14 -30.34 -9.16
CA LEU A 130 -1.23 -30.73 -10.57
C LEU A 130 -1.62 -32.21 -10.76
N ARG A 131 -1.18 -33.13 -9.88
CA ARG A 131 -1.59 -34.54 -9.95
C ARG A 131 -3.08 -34.76 -9.67
N ARG A 132 -3.72 -33.89 -8.89
CA ARG A 132 -5.16 -33.97 -8.56
C ARG A 132 -6.07 -33.49 -9.70
N ILE A 133 -5.53 -32.71 -10.64
CA ILE A 133 -6.30 -32.15 -11.76
C ILE A 133 -6.22 -33.07 -12.99
N LEU A 134 -5.19 -33.91 -13.11
CA LEU A 134 -4.99 -34.83 -14.24
C LEU A 134 -5.47 -36.27 -13.99
N SER A 135 -6.18 -36.54 -12.89
CA SER A 135 -6.65 -37.89 -12.51
C SER A 135 -8.17 -38.01 -12.43
N LYS A 136 -8.92 -37.29 -13.27
CA LYS A 136 -10.36 -37.51 -13.49
C LYS A 136 -10.66 -37.54 -14.98
#